data_AF-A0A7C3D6R8-F1
#
_entry.id   AF-A0A7C3D6R8-F1
#
_cell.length_a   1.000
_cell.length_b   1.000
_cell.length_c   1.000
_cell.angle_alpha   90.00
_cell.angle_beta   90.00
_cell.angle_gamma   90.00
#
_symmetry.space_group_name_H-M   'P 1'
#
loop_
_entity.id
_entity.type
_entity.pdbx_description
1 polymer ?
#
loop_
_entity_poly.entity_id
_entity_poly.type
_entity_poly.pdbx_seq_one_letter_code
_entity_poly.pdbx_strand_id
1 'polypeptide(L)'
;AIFMANAGGAWDNAKKIVETEMKAKGTDLHAATVVGDTVGDPFKDTSSVALNPTIKFTTLFGLLAVELAVSMRNQGQATLTHVLAVVFLLVSMVFVYRSFYGMRIEK
;
A
#
# COMPACT_ATOMS: atom_id res chain seq x y z
N ALA A 1 4.40 4.26 -4.16
CA ALA A 1 5.43 4.45 -3.11
C ALA A 1 6.24 5.71 -3.38
N ILE A 2 6.99 5.77 -4.49
CA ILE A 2 7.91 6.88 -4.82
C ILE A 2 7.22 8.24 -4.86
N PHE A 3 6.08 8.34 -5.55
CA PHE A 3 5.34 9.60 -5.63
C PHE A 3 4.96 10.15 -4.24
N MET A 4 4.41 9.32 -3.37
CA MET A 4 3.97 9.73 -2.02
C MET A 4 5.14 10.12 -1.13
N ALA A 5 6.27 9.40 -1.20
CA ALA A 5 7.48 9.75 -0.48
C ALA A 5 8.05 11.10 -0.95
N ASN A 6 8.16 11.30 -2.26
CA ASN A 6 8.72 12.53 -2.82
C ASN A 6 7.81 13.73 -2.64
N ALA A 7 6.50 13.57 -2.81
CA ALA A 7 5.53 14.66 -2.64
C ALA A 7 5.47 15.13 -1.17
N GLY A 8 5.37 14.20 -0.21
CA GLY A 8 5.37 14.55 1.21
C GLY A 8 6.71 15.14 1.67
N GLY A 9 7.84 14.61 1.18
CA GLY A 9 9.16 15.18 1.45
C GLY A 9 9.36 16.58 0.85
N ALA A 10 8.81 16.85 -0.33
CA ALA A 10 8.85 18.17 -0.95
C ALA A 10 8.05 19.20 -0.14
N TRP A 11 6.87 18.85 0.37
CA TRP A 11 6.07 19.73 1.22
C TRP A 11 6.74 20.01 2.58
N ASP A 12 7.35 19.01 3.22
CA ASP A 12 8.13 19.23 4.47
C ASP A 12 9.33 20.16 4.23
N ASN A 13 10.05 19.95 3.13
CA ASN A 13 11.21 20.79 2.79
C ASN A 13 10.79 22.22 2.43
N ALA A 14 9.67 22.40 1.73
CA ALA A 14 9.12 23.74 1.44
C ALA A 14 8.76 24.48 2.73
N LYS A 15 8.12 23.80 3.70
CA LYS A 15 7.86 24.35 5.03
C LYS A 15 9.16 24.74 5.74
N LYS A 16 10.17 23.86 5.73
CA LYS A 16 11.48 24.15 6.36
C LYS A 16 12.16 25.39 5.76
N ILE A 17 12.14 25.59 4.45
CA ILE A 17 12.69 26.78 3.79
C ILE A 17 11.98 28.06 4.28
N VAL A 18 10.65 28.04 4.38
CA VAL A 18 9.87 29.18 4.90
C VAL A 18 10.21 29.48 6.37
N GLU A 19 10.47 28.44 7.15
CA GLU A 19 10.80 28.55 8.57
C GLU A 19 12.24 29.03 8.85
N THR A 20 13.23 28.58 8.05
CA THR A 20 14.65 28.80 8.34
C THR A 20 15.27 29.89 7.48
N GLU A 21 15.08 29.82 6.17
CA GLU A 21 15.71 30.74 5.21
C GLU A 21 14.93 32.04 5.10
N MET A 22 13.59 31.95 5.00
CA MET A 22 12.73 33.13 4.91
C MET A 22 12.37 33.72 6.29
N LYS A 23 12.58 32.95 7.37
CA LYS A 23 12.23 33.32 8.77
C LYS A 23 10.79 33.84 8.92
N ALA A 24 9.87 33.36 8.09
CA ALA A 24 8.52 33.90 7.97
C ALA A 24 7.50 33.12 8.82
N LYS A 25 7.89 32.67 10.02
CA LYS A 25 7.00 31.91 10.92
C LYS A 25 5.80 32.76 11.34
N GLY A 26 4.61 32.16 11.36
CA GLY A 26 3.36 32.83 11.74
C GLY A 26 2.75 33.73 10.66
N THR A 27 3.30 33.73 9.45
CA THR A 27 2.69 34.40 8.29
C THR A 27 1.69 33.48 7.57
N ASP A 28 0.84 34.05 6.73
CA ASP A 28 -0.09 33.27 5.89
C ASP A 28 0.64 32.25 4.98
N LEU A 29 1.87 32.58 4.54
CA LEU A 29 2.73 31.67 3.79
C LEU A 29 3.18 30.47 4.64
N HIS A 30 3.50 30.69 5.92
CA HIS A 30 3.84 29.61 6.85
C HIS A 30 2.63 28.72 7.13
N ALA A 31 1.45 29.31 7.35
CA ALA A 31 0.22 28.54 7.53
C ALA A 31 -0.08 27.65 6.30
N ALA A 32 0.07 28.16 5.08
CA ALA A 32 -0.15 27.39 3.85
C ALA A 32 0.83 26.21 3.70
N THR A 33 2.10 26.41 4.04
CA THR A 33 3.12 25.34 3.97
C THR A 33 2.96 24.29 5.07
N VAL A 34 2.47 24.68 6.25
CA VAL A 34 2.07 23.74 7.32
C VAL A 34 0.92 22.84 6.85
N VAL A 35 -0.11 23.40 6.19
CA VAL A 35 -1.21 22.59 5.64
C VAL A 35 -0.67 21.58 4.61
N GLY A 36 0.22 22.01 3.72
CA GLY A 36 0.87 21.11 2.76
C GLY A 36 1.61 19.95 3.42
N ASP A 37 2.38 20.22 4.48
CA ASP A 37 3.11 19.17 5.21
C ASP A 37 2.17 18.23 5.96
N THR A 38 1.10 18.73 6.58
CA THR A 38 0.11 17.87 7.27
C THR A 38 -0.61 16.90 6.32
N VAL A 39 -0.82 17.29 5.06
CA VAL A 39 -1.33 16.39 4.00
C VAL A 39 -0.24 15.42 3.54
N GLY A 40 1.02 15.85 3.56
CA GLY A 40 2.19 15.05 3.18
C GLY A 40 2.64 14.02 4.22
N ASP A 41 2.35 14.23 5.51
CA ASP A 41 2.79 13.36 6.62
C ASP A 41 2.28 11.91 6.46
N PRO A 42 0.97 11.65 6.22
CA PRO A 42 0.51 10.28 5.98
C PRO A 42 1.16 9.67 4.73
N PHE A 43 1.47 10.48 3.73
CA PHE A 43 2.05 10.01 2.47
C PHE A 43 3.51 9.60 2.64
N LYS A 44 4.34 10.43 3.27
CA LYS A 44 5.79 10.17 3.43
C LYS A 44 6.09 9.20 4.57
N ASP A 45 5.34 9.23 5.67
CA ASP A 45 5.70 8.47 6.87
C ASP A 45 4.89 7.17 7.05
N THR A 46 3.72 7.08 6.44
CA THR A 46 2.84 5.90 6.61
C THR A 46 2.69 5.11 5.31
N SER A 47 1.95 5.65 4.33
CA SER A 47 1.55 4.88 3.16
C SER A 47 2.72 4.54 2.23
N SER A 48 3.66 5.46 2.01
CA SER A 48 4.80 5.18 1.13
C SER A 48 5.78 4.17 1.72
N VAL A 49 6.06 4.27 3.03
CA VAL A 49 6.92 3.34 3.78
C VAL A 49 6.30 1.94 3.82
N ALA A 50 4.99 1.84 4.03
CA ALA A 50 4.27 0.56 4.10
C ALA A 50 4.26 -0.21 2.77
N LEU A 51 4.30 0.47 1.62
CA LEU A 51 4.20 -0.21 0.32
C LEU A 51 5.38 -1.13 -0.01
N ASN A 52 6.60 -0.79 0.40
CA ASN A 52 7.79 -1.60 0.11
C ASN A 52 7.72 -2.99 0.77
N PRO A 53 7.47 -3.13 2.08
CA PRO A 53 7.26 -4.44 2.70
C PRO A 53 6.01 -5.14 2.15
N THR A 54 4.89 -4.42 1.91
CA THR A 54 3.69 -5.05 1.31
C THR A 54 4.01 -5.75 0.00
N ILE A 55 4.77 -5.11 -0.90
CA ILE A 55 5.16 -5.72 -2.18
C ILE A 55 6.05 -6.93 -1.93
N LYS A 56 7.11 -6.80 -1.12
CA LYS A 56 8.07 -7.88 -0.86
C LYS A 56 7.44 -9.11 -0.20
N PHE A 57 6.57 -8.92 0.80
CA PHE A 57 5.93 -10.03 1.48
C PHE A 57 4.89 -10.71 0.59
N THR A 58 4.10 -9.94 -0.18
CA THR A 58 3.10 -10.52 -1.08
C THR A 58 3.75 -11.33 -2.21
N THR A 59 4.85 -10.83 -2.80
CA THR A 59 5.56 -11.57 -3.85
C THR A 59 6.28 -12.80 -3.30
N LEU A 60 6.93 -12.70 -2.14
CA LEU A 60 7.56 -13.85 -1.49
C LEU A 60 6.53 -14.96 -1.17
N PHE A 61 5.39 -14.59 -0.58
CA PHE A 61 4.34 -15.54 -0.28
C PHE A 61 3.77 -16.19 -1.55
N GLY A 62 3.57 -15.41 -2.62
CA GLY A 62 3.12 -15.91 -3.91
C GLY A 62 4.07 -16.95 -4.51
N LEU A 63 5.38 -16.69 -4.47
CA LEU A 63 6.39 -17.63 -4.94
C LEU A 63 6.37 -18.95 -4.16
N LEU A 64 6.31 -18.88 -2.82
CA LEU A 64 6.24 -20.06 -1.96
C LEU A 64 4.95 -20.88 -2.20
N ALA A 65 3.82 -20.21 -2.41
CA ALA A 65 2.56 -20.87 -2.71
C ALA A 65 2.61 -21.62 -4.05
N VAL A 66 3.22 -21.02 -5.07
CA VAL A 66 3.43 -21.67 -6.37
C VAL A 66 4.37 -22.87 -6.25
N GLU A 67 5.48 -22.72 -5.54
CA GLU A 67 6.44 -23.80 -5.31
C GLU A 67 5.77 -24.99 -4.60
N LEU A 68 4.98 -24.73 -3.55
CA LEU A 68 4.19 -25.76 -2.87
C LEU A 68 3.25 -26.47 -3.85
N ALA A 69 2.51 -25.73 -4.68
CA ALA A 69 1.58 -26.31 -5.64
C ALA A 69 2.28 -27.21 -6.68
N VAL A 70 3.46 -26.79 -7.16
CA VAL A 70 4.26 -27.60 -8.10
C VAL A 70 4.82 -28.85 -7.42
N SER A 71 5.31 -28.72 -6.19
CA SER A 71 5.85 -29.87 -5.43
C SER A 71 4.78 -30.96 -5.19
N MET A 72 3.55 -30.57 -4.84
CA MET A 72 2.42 -31.50 -4.64
C MET A 72 2.01 -32.17 -5.95
N ARG A 73 2.03 -31.43 -7.05
CA ARG A 73 1.75 -32.00 -8.38
C ARG A 73 2.77 -33.08 -8.76
N ASN A 74 4.05 -32.85 -8.47
CA ASN A 74 5.12 -33.81 -8.76
C ASN A 74 5.01 -35.10 -7.92
N GLN A 75 4.35 -35.05 -6.76
CA GLN A 75 4.07 -36.23 -5.92
C GLN A 75 2.86 -37.06 -6.41
N GLY A 76 2.31 -36.75 -7.58
CA GLY A 76 1.17 -37.47 -8.16
C GLY A 76 -0.20 -37.02 -7.61
N GLN A 77 -0.25 -36.01 -6.73
CA GLN A 77 -1.49 -35.50 -6.13
C GLN A 77 -2.18 -34.42 -6.98
N ALA A 78 -2.18 -34.56 -8.31
CA ALA A 78 -2.68 -33.53 -9.22
C ALA A 78 -4.17 -33.17 -8.96
N THR A 79 -5.01 -34.16 -8.66
CA THR A 79 -6.42 -33.93 -8.34
C THR A 79 -6.58 -33.05 -7.09
N LEU A 80 -5.79 -33.29 -6.05
CA LEU A 80 -5.82 -32.50 -4.82
C LEU A 80 -5.38 -31.05 -5.08
N THR A 81 -4.31 -30.85 -5.85
CA THR A 81 -3.85 -29.51 -6.25
C THR A 81 -4.94 -28.74 -6.99
N HIS A 82 -5.64 -29.37 -7.93
CA HIS A 82 -6.74 -28.73 -8.66
C HIS A 82 -7.94 -28.41 -7.77
N VAL A 83 -8.32 -29.32 -6.87
CA VAL A 83 -9.41 -29.08 -5.91
C VAL A 83 -9.07 -27.88 -5.02
N LEU A 84 -7.87 -27.84 -4.44
CA LEU A 84 -7.43 -26.72 -3.62
C LEU A 84 -7.39 -25.40 -4.39
N ALA A 85 -6.93 -25.42 -5.65
CA ALA A 85 -6.92 -24.24 -6.50
C ALA A 85 -8.32 -23.69 -6.75
N VAL A 86 -9.31 -24.56 -7.03
CA VAL A 86 -10.71 -24.16 -7.21
C VAL A 86 -11.28 -23.58 -5.92
N VAL A 87 -11.02 -24.22 -4.77
CA VAL A 87 -11.49 -23.73 -3.46
C VAL A 87 -10.91 -22.35 -3.14
N PHE A 88 -9.59 -22.17 -3.28
CA PHE A 88 -8.95 -20.87 -3.02
C PHE A 88 -9.42 -19.79 -4.00
N LEU A 89 -9.67 -20.14 -5.25
CA LEU A 89 -10.23 -19.22 -6.23
C LEU A 89 -11.64 -18.74 -5.83
N LEU A 90 -12.51 -19.67 -5.42
CA LEU A 90 -13.87 -19.33 -4.96
C LEU A 90 -13.83 -18.46 -3.70
N VAL A 91 -12.98 -18.79 -2.73
CA VAL A 91 -12.80 -17.98 -1.52
C VAL A 91 -12.31 -16.58 -1.88
N SER A 92 -11.33 -16.47 -2.78
CA SER A 92 -10.81 -15.18 -3.27
C SER A 92 -11.90 -14.36 -3.95
N MET A 93 -12.69 -14.98 -4.84
CA MET A 93 -13.83 -14.31 -5.51
C MET A 93 -14.85 -13.79 -4.50
N VAL A 94 -15.21 -14.58 -3.49
CA VAL A 94 -16.13 -14.16 -2.42
C VAL A 94 -15.55 -12.98 -1.63
N PHE A 95 -14.26 -13.02 -1.29
CA PHE A 95 -13.62 -11.95 -0.54
C PHE A 95 -13.57 -10.64 -1.33
N VAL A 96 -13.20 -10.72 -2.61
CA VAL A 96 -13.22 -9.57 -3.54
C VAL A 96 -14.63 -9.02 -3.65
N TYR A 97 -15.62 -9.87 -3.90
CA TYR A 97 -17.02 -9.44 -4.01
C TYR A 97 -17.49 -8.73 -2.73
N ARG A 98 -17.23 -9.30 -1.54
CA ARG A 98 -17.60 -8.68 -0.27
C ARG A 98 -16.87 -7.37 -0.03
N SER A 99 -15.59 -7.28 -0.36
CA SER A 99 -14.79 -6.06 -0.20
C SER A 99 -15.34 -4.91 -1.06
N PHE A 100 -15.59 -5.16 -2.35
CA PHE A 100 -16.05 -4.13 -3.27
C PHE A 100 -17.54 -3.77 -3.12
N TYR A 101 -18.40 -4.77 -2.93
CA TYR A 101 -19.86 -4.56 -2.93
C TYR A 101 -20.45 -4.43 -1.52
N GLY A 102 -19.78 -4.95 -0.49
CA GLY A 102 -20.23 -4.83 0.90
C GLY A 102 -19.88 -3.51 1.59
N MET A 103 -18.96 -2.72 1.02
CA MET A 103 -18.56 -1.40 1.55
C MET A 103 -19.14 -0.23 0.74
N ARG A 104 -20.08 -0.49 -0.18
CA ARG A 104 -20.78 0.58 -0.89
C ARG A 104 -21.69 1.30 0.09
N ILE A 105 -21.32 2.52 0.50
CA ILE A 105 -22.19 3.41 1.26
C ILE A 105 -23.37 3.76 0.35
N GLU A 106 -24.57 3.29 0.67
CA GLU A 106 -25.81 3.78 0.06
C GLU A 106 -25.98 5.25 0.41
N LYS A 107 -26.35 6.06 -0.60
CA LYS A 107 -26.52 7.50 -0.47
C LYS A 107 -27.65 7.87 0.47
#